data_AF-A0A2E6G5L7-F1
#
_entry.id   AF-A0A2E6G5L7-F1
#
_cell.length_a   1.000
_cell.length_b   1.000
_cell.length_c   1.000
_cell.angle_alpha   90.00
_cell.angle_beta   90.00
_cell.angle_gamma   90.00
#
_symmetry.space_group_name_H-M   'P 1'
#
loop_
_entity.id
_entity.type
_entity.pdbx_description
1 polymer ?
#
loop_
_entity_poly.entity_id
_entity_poly.type
_entity_poly.pdbx_seq_one_letter_code
_entity_poly.pdbx_strand_id
1 'polypeptide(L)'
;MGLEQPRRMMHKARGKPFGFRSIRIRLLWQWYWLQGWRIEGPFPHHSVQSLLLLGPGMEPNEPWSSFVEMRTGHRCPWWSPSMVLDSGPHVLCSFEKNQLLDTLNWAAQRGIQIQLVQKDERHRKLRCNTPIQPGNHPSRLRDYVVRMLHQ
;
A
#
# COMPACT_ATOMS: atom_id res chain seq x y z
N MET A 1 7.46 45.68 -10.55
CA MET A 1 6.80 44.82 -9.54
C MET A 1 6.76 43.41 -10.09
N GLY A 2 7.78 42.60 -9.78
CA GLY A 2 7.85 41.18 -10.18
C GLY A 2 7.58 40.32 -8.96
N LEU A 3 6.49 39.55 -9.00
CA LEU A 3 6.15 38.58 -7.96
C LEU A 3 7.11 37.39 -8.10
N GLU A 4 8.06 37.27 -7.16
CA GLU A 4 8.86 36.06 -6.99
C GLU A 4 7.95 34.90 -6.59
N GLN A 5 7.87 33.89 -7.45
CA GLN A 5 7.28 32.60 -7.10
C GLN A 5 8.24 31.84 -6.17
N PRO A 6 7.77 31.30 -5.02
CA PRO A 6 8.62 30.48 -4.18
C PRO A 6 8.91 29.14 -4.87
N ARG A 7 10.20 28.88 -5.10
CA ARG A 7 10.72 27.59 -5.57
C ARG A 7 10.26 26.48 -4.62
N ARG A 8 9.30 25.66 -5.05
CA ARG A 8 8.98 24.38 -4.41
C ARG A 8 10.22 23.49 -4.44
N MET A 9 10.87 23.34 -3.29
CA MET A 9 11.89 22.31 -3.10
C MET A 9 11.20 20.93 -3.20
N MET A 10 11.42 20.24 -4.32
CA MET A 10 11.13 18.82 -4.45
C MET A 10 12.08 18.04 -3.54
N HIS A 11 11.63 17.72 -2.33
CA HIS A 11 12.27 16.67 -1.54
C HIS A 11 12.07 15.34 -2.28
N LYS A 12 13.15 14.86 -2.91
CA LYS A 12 13.22 13.49 -3.46
C LYS A 12 13.10 12.51 -2.30
N ALA A 13 11.89 12.00 -2.05
CA ALA A 13 11.64 10.87 -1.17
C ALA A 13 12.31 9.61 -1.76
N ARG A 14 13.60 9.39 -1.45
CA ARG A 14 14.31 8.18 -1.87
C ARG A 14 14.08 7.09 -0.82
N GLY A 15 13.05 6.26 -1.04
CA GLY A 15 12.92 5.00 -0.31
C GLY A 15 14.18 4.15 -0.49
N LYS A 16 14.69 3.54 0.58
CA LYS A 16 15.89 2.70 0.51
C LYS A 16 15.63 1.50 -0.43
N PRO A 17 16.53 1.20 -1.37
CA PRO A 17 16.36 0.07 -2.28
C PRO A 17 16.36 -1.27 -1.52
N PHE A 18 15.60 -2.23 -2.05
CA PHE A 18 15.48 -3.59 -1.53
C PHE A 18 16.81 -4.36 -1.65
N GLY A 19 17.64 -4.34 -0.59
CA GLY A 19 18.88 -5.15 -0.49
C GLY A 19 18.62 -6.67 -0.38
N PHE A 20 19.65 -7.48 -0.10
CA PHE A 20 19.71 -8.98 -0.07
C PHE A 20 18.45 -9.76 0.35
N ARG A 21 17.60 -9.23 1.24
CA ARG A 21 16.25 -9.78 1.52
C ARG A 21 15.42 -9.97 0.22
N SER A 22 15.72 -9.23 -0.83
CA SER A 22 15.06 -9.30 -2.14
C SER A 22 15.27 -10.63 -2.86
N ILE A 23 16.41 -11.31 -2.71
CA ILE A 23 16.68 -12.57 -3.42
C ILE A 23 15.79 -13.68 -2.88
N ARG A 24 15.72 -13.85 -1.55
CA ARG A 24 14.85 -14.84 -0.92
C ARG A 24 13.38 -14.62 -1.29
N ILE A 25 12.92 -13.38 -1.27
CA ILE A 25 11.53 -13.03 -1.62
C ILE A 25 11.26 -13.29 -3.12
N ARG A 26 12.22 -13.02 -4.00
CA ARG A 26 12.10 -13.33 -5.44
C ARG A 26 12.04 -14.84 -5.70
N LEU A 27 12.87 -15.63 -5.05
CA LEU A 27 12.84 -17.09 -5.17
C LEU A 27 11.53 -17.66 -4.62
N LEU A 28 11.06 -17.15 -3.49
CA LEU A 28 9.77 -17.55 -2.92
C LEU A 28 8.62 -17.17 -3.86
N TRP A 29 8.65 -15.97 -4.44
CA TRP A 29 7.68 -15.57 -5.45
C TRP A 29 7.73 -16.46 -6.69
N GLN A 30 8.93 -16.78 -7.18
CA GLN A 30 9.11 -17.69 -8.31
C GLN A 30 8.49 -19.07 -8.03
N TRP A 31 8.68 -19.59 -6.82
CA TRP A 31 8.02 -20.82 -6.37
C TRP A 31 6.49 -20.70 -6.40
N TYR A 32 5.91 -19.64 -5.82
CA TYR A 32 4.46 -19.40 -5.88
C TYR A 32 3.95 -19.23 -7.32
N TRP A 33 4.71 -18.57 -8.18
CA TRP A 33 4.37 -18.38 -9.59
C TRP A 33 4.31 -19.71 -10.34
N LEU A 34 5.23 -20.64 -10.06
CA LEU A 34 5.19 -22.01 -10.58
C LEU A 34 3.96 -22.78 -10.07
N GLN A 35 3.51 -22.49 -8.85
CA GLN A 35 2.24 -23.01 -8.31
C GLN A 35 1.00 -22.30 -8.89
N GLY A 36 1.16 -21.46 -9.92
CA GLY A 36 0.06 -20.77 -10.60
C GLY A 36 -0.36 -19.45 -9.97
N TRP A 37 0.37 -18.94 -8.97
CA TRP A 37 0.05 -17.64 -8.38
C TRP A 37 0.36 -16.49 -9.33
N ARG A 38 -0.48 -15.45 -9.32
CA ARG A 38 -0.32 -14.24 -10.15
C ARG A 38 -0.48 -12.98 -9.31
N ILE A 39 0.19 -11.91 -9.72
CA ILE A 39 -0.03 -10.55 -9.18
C ILE A 39 -0.82 -9.79 -10.23
N GLU A 40 -1.94 -9.18 -9.83
CA GLU A 40 -2.84 -8.46 -10.74
C GLU A 40 -3.16 -7.05 -10.24
N GLY A 41 -3.51 -6.19 -11.19
CA GLY A 41 -4.02 -4.84 -10.94
C GLY A 41 -2.95 -3.74 -10.96
N PRO A 42 -3.40 -2.46 -10.95
CA PRO A 42 -2.50 -1.33 -10.98
C PRO A 42 -1.86 -1.15 -9.60
N PHE A 43 -0.60 -1.55 -9.45
CA PHE A 43 0.20 -1.14 -8.28
C PHE A 43 0.56 0.34 -8.39
N PRO A 44 0.67 1.05 -7.26
CA PRO A 44 0.91 2.48 -7.30
C PRO A 44 2.28 2.78 -7.92
N HIS A 45 2.36 3.87 -8.67
CA HIS A 45 3.61 4.38 -9.20
C HIS A 45 4.45 5.01 -8.08
N HIS A 46 5.76 4.89 -8.17
CA HIS A 46 6.72 5.44 -7.21
C HIS A 46 6.61 6.97 -6.99
N SER A 47 5.99 7.70 -7.91
CA SER A 47 5.76 9.14 -7.81
C SER A 47 4.52 9.53 -7.01
N VAL A 48 3.61 8.59 -6.73
CA VAL A 48 2.34 8.84 -6.06
C VAL A 48 2.33 8.06 -4.74
N GLN A 49 2.27 8.79 -3.63
CA GLN A 49 2.11 8.15 -2.33
C GLN A 49 0.71 7.56 -2.22
N SER A 50 0.64 6.31 -1.75
CA SER A 50 -0.62 5.59 -1.54
C SER A 50 -0.60 4.84 -0.22
N LEU A 51 -1.76 4.70 0.39
CA LEU A 51 -2.02 3.78 1.49
C LEU A 51 -2.46 2.44 0.89
N LEU A 52 -1.67 1.39 1.12
CA LEU A 52 -1.99 0.01 0.74
C LEU A 52 -2.63 -0.69 1.94
N LEU A 53 -3.96 -0.82 1.90
CA LEU A 53 -4.72 -1.60 2.87
C LEU A 53 -4.64 -3.08 2.48
N LEU A 54 -3.93 -3.86 3.29
CA LEU A 54 -3.71 -5.27 3.08
C LEU A 54 -4.83 -6.06 3.76
N GLY A 55 -5.51 -6.90 2.98
CA GLY A 55 -6.52 -7.83 3.49
C GLY A 55 -5.97 -8.92 4.43
N PRO A 56 -6.84 -9.87 4.83
CA PRO A 56 -6.50 -10.90 5.81
C PRO A 56 -5.26 -11.72 5.47
N GLY A 57 -4.49 -12.11 6.50
CA GLY A 57 -3.27 -12.90 6.36
C GLY A 57 -2.07 -12.16 5.73
N MET A 58 -2.10 -10.83 5.70
CA MET A 58 -1.00 -9.99 5.20
C MET A 58 -0.48 -9.05 6.30
N GLU A 59 0.46 -9.59 7.08
CA GLU A 59 1.08 -8.93 8.24
C GLU A 59 2.57 -8.58 7.99
N PRO A 60 3.25 -7.80 8.85
CA PRO A 60 4.64 -7.35 8.66
C PRO A 60 5.67 -8.44 8.37
N ASN A 61 5.43 -9.66 8.84
CA ASN A 61 6.35 -10.78 8.69
C ASN A 61 5.85 -11.82 7.68
N GLU A 62 4.70 -11.57 7.04
CA GLU A 62 4.12 -12.49 6.08
C GLU A 62 4.76 -12.34 4.68
N PRO A 63 4.94 -13.45 3.95
CA PRO A 63 5.48 -13.43 2.59
C PRO A 63 4.69 -12.51 1.64
N TRP A 64 3.37 -12.48 1.80
CA TRP A 64 2.46 -11.70 0.94
C TRP A 64 2.74 -10.20 1.01
N SER A 65 2.96 -9.67 2.21
CA SER A 65 3.35 -8.28 2.39
C SER A 65 4.69 -7.98 1.72
N SER A 66 5.64 -8.92 1.80
CA SER A 66 6.92 -8.79 1.11
C SER A 66 6.78 -8.81 -0.42
N PHE A 67 5.81 -9.53 -0.98
CA PHE A 67 5.52 -9.50 -2.42
C PHE A 67 4.92 -8.17 -2.85
N VAL A 68 4.08 -7.55 -2.01
CA VAL A 68 3.57 -6.19 -2.24
C VAL A 68 4.73 -5.20 -2.31
N GLU A 69 5.63 -5.21 -1.31
CA GLU A 69 6.78 -4.32 -1.30
C GLU A 69 7.77 -4.60 -2.45
N MET A 70 7.95 -5.87 -2.83
CA MET A 70 8.72 -6.23 -4.03
C MET A 70 8.09 -5.62 -5.29
N ARG A 71 6.75 -5.65 -5.39
CA ARG A 71 6.01 -5.16 -6.55
C ARG A 71 5.99 -3.64 -6.64
N THR A 72 5.98 -2.94 -5.51
CA THR A 72 6.12 -1.47 -5.43
C THR A 72 7.56 -1.01 -5.59
N GLY A 73 8.54 -1.90 -5.38
CA GLY A 73 9.97 -1.64 -5.57
C GLY A 73 10.64 -0.91 -4.41
N HIS A 74 9.91 -0.62 -3.33
CA HIS A 74 10.40 0.12 -2.18
C HIS A 74 9.88 -0.50 -0.89
N ARG A 75 10.68 -0.40 0.18
CA ARG A 75 10.18 -0.74 1.52
C ARG A 75 9.12 0.26 1.93
N CYS A 76 7.98 -0.26 2.33
CA CYS A 76 6.83 0.52 2.70
C CYS A 76 6.72 0.48 4.24
N PRO A 77 6.78 1.63 4.93
CA PRO A 77 6.57 1.65 6.36
C PRO A 77 5.14 1.19 6.68
N TRP A 78 4.99 0.50 7.80
CA TRP A 78 3.68 0.11 8.32
C TRP A 78 3.07 1.27 9.07
N TRP A 79 1.84 1.61 8.73
CA TRP A 79 1.09 2.69 9.35
C TRP A 79 1.01 2.49 10.87
N SER A 80 1.14 3.61 11.58
CA SER A 80 0.89 3.70 13.02
C SER A 80 0.20 5.04 13.32
N PRO A 81 -0.56 5.16 14.43
CA PRO A 81 -1.21 6.42 14.81
C PRO A 81 -0.24 7.60 14.97
N SER A 82 1.00 7.32 15.36
CA SER A 82 2.08 8.29 15.53
C SER A 82 2.87 8.58 14.24
N MET A 83 2.47 8.01 13.10
CA MET A 83 3.20 8.16 11.85
C MET A 83 3.05 9.57 11.28
N VAL A 84 4.19 10.26 11.19
CA VAL A 84 4.33 11.51 10.44
C VAL A 84 5.01 11.19 9.11
N LEU A 85 4.32 11.46 8.00
CA LEU A 85 4.88 11.38 6.65
C LEU A 85 4.58 12.68 5.91
N ASP A 86 5.63 13.40 5.52
CA ASP A 86 5.52 14.65 4.75
C ASP A 86 5.57 14.38 3.24
N SER A 87 6.36 13.39 2.84
CA SER A 87 6.44 12.80 1.50
C SER A 87 7.20 11.48 1.63
N GLY A 88 6.92 10.48 0.80
CA GLY A 88 7.51 9.18 1.11
C GLY A 88 7.07 8.01 0.23
N PRO A 89 7.60 6.81 0.57
CA PRO A 89 7.10 5.56 -0.01
C PRO A 89 5.62 5.34 0.32
N HIS A 90 5.00 4.39 -0.37
CA HIS A 90 3.67 3.90 -0.01
C HIS A 90 3.67 3.39 1.43
N VAL A 91 2.52 3.46 2.09
CA VAL A 91 2.34 3.03 3.48
C VAL A 91 1.53 1.74 3.47
N LEU A 92 1.95 0.73 4.24
CA LEU A 92 1.17 -0.51 4.42
C LEU A 92 0.30 -0.41 5.65
N CYS A 93 -0.91 -0.95 5.61
CA CYS A 93 -1.73 -1.10 6.79
C CYS A 93 -2.44 -2.45 6.75
N SER A 94 -2.36 -3.21 7.84
CA SER A 94 -3.15 -4.44 7.99
C SER A 94 -4.60 -4.08 8.27
N PHE A 95 -5.51 -4.81 7.63
CA PHE A 95 -6.94 -4.72 7.90
C PHE A 95 -7.33 -5.28 9.27
N GLU A 96 -6.61 -6.27 9.81
CA GLU A 96 -7.02 -7.02 11.01
C GLU A 96 -6.74 -6.27 12.33
N LYS A 97 -5.83 -5.29 12.33
CA LYS A 97 -5.35 -4.62 13.56
C LYS A 97 -6.22 -3.47 14.07
N ASN A 98 -7.51 -3.47 13.74
CA ASN A 98 -8.57 -2.67 14.39
C ASN A 98 -8.48 -1.13 14.37
N GLN A 99 -7.72 -0.53 13.44
CA GLN A 99 -7.65 0.94 13.31
C GLN A 99 -8.01 1.41 11.90
N LEU A 100 -8.89 0.68 11.22
CA LEU A 100 -9.28 0.98 9.83
C LEU A 100 -9.83 2.41 9.69
N LEU A 101 -10.73 2.82 10.59
CA LEU A 101 -11.32 4.17 10.51
C LEU A 101 -10.26 5.27 10.70
N ASP A 102 -9.36 5.09 11.67
CA ASP A 102 -8.27 6.04 11.94
C ASP A 102 -7.30 6.13 10.76
N THR A 103 -6.99 4.99 10.15
CA THR A 103 -6.11 4.91 8.97
C THR A 103 -6.75 5.59 7.76
N LEU A 104 -8.06 5.37 7.55
CA LEU A 104 -8.82 6.02 6.48
C LEU A 104 -8.90 7.54 6.70
N ASN A 105 -9.15 7.98 7.94
CA ASN A 105 -9.15 9.40 8.30
C ASN A 105 -7.77 10.03 8.10
N TRP A 106 -6.70 9.33 8.50
CA TRP A 106 -5.31 9.77 8.30
C TRP A 106 -4.98 9.95 6.81
N ALA A 107 -5.42 9.03 5.95
CA ALA A 107 -5.24 9.13 4.50
C ALA A 107 -6.05 10.28 3.90
N ALA A 108 -7.30 10.47 4.34
CA ALA A 108 -8.18 11.55 3.91
C ALA A 108 -7.59 12.92 4.23
N GLN A 109 -7.12 13.12 5.46
CA GLN A 109 -6.48 14.38 5.90
C GLN A 109 -5.24 14.75 5.09
N ARG A 110 -4.57 13.75 4.48
CA ARG A 110 -3.36 13.93 3.68
C ARG A 110 -3.61 13.88 2.18
N GLY A 111 -4.85 13.66 1.74
CA GLY A 111 -5.16 13.48 0.32
C GLY A 111 -4.43 12.30 -0.32
N ILE A 112 -4.13 11.25 0.47
CA ILE A 112 -3.40 10.07 0.01
C ILE A 112 -4.39 9.06 -0.57
N GLN A 113 -4.09 8.53 -1.75
CA GLN A 113 -4.93 7.52 -2.39
C GLN A 113 -4.88 6.19 -1.62
N ILE A 114 -6.00 5.50 -1.58
CA ILE A 114 -6.12 4.22 -0.90
C ILE A 114 -6.21 3.12 -1.94
N GLN A 115 -5.43 2.05 -1.78
CA GLN A 115 -5.54 0.86 -2.61
C GLN A 115 -5.68 -0.37 -1.73
N LEU A 116 -6.57 -1.25 -2.14
CA LEU A 116 -6.83 -2.50 -1.43
C LEU A 116 -5.97 -3.58 -2.06
N VAL A 117 -5.21 -4.30 -1.24
CA VAL A 117 -4.48 -5.48 -1.66
C VAL A 117 -5.14 -6.69 -1.05
N GLN A 118 -5.43 -7.68 -1.88
CA GLN A 118 -6.18 -8.87 -1.52
C GLN A 118 -5.45 -10.12 -1.97
N LYS A 119 -5.45 -11.13 -1.11
CA LYS A 119 -4.99 -12.47 -1.45
C LYS A 119 -6.24 -13.31 -1.74
N ASP A 120 -6.43 -13.64 -3.01
CA ASP A 120 -7.51 -14.48 -3.51
C ASP A 120 -6.96 -15.91 -3.70
N GLU A 121 -7.22 -16.78 -2.72
CA GLU A 121 -6.73 -18.15 -2.74
C GLU A 121 -7.38 -19.01 -3.82
N ARG A 122 -8.68 -18.77 -4.07
CA ARG A 122 -9.47 -19.53 -5.04
C ARG A 122 -8.90 -19.39 -6.44
N HIS A 123 -8.54 -18.16 -6.83
CA HIS A 123 -7.95 -17.88 -8.14
C HIS A 123 -6.43 -17.79 -8.13
N ARG A 124 -5.79 -18.00 -6.96
CA ARG A 124 -4.34 -17.87 -6.74
C ARG A 124 -3.81 -16.52 -7.19
N LYS A 125 -4.42 -15.43 -6.71
CA LYS A 125 -4.07 -14.06 -7.11
C LYS A 125 -3.75 -13.19 -5.91
N LEU A 126 -2.70 -12.40 -6.02
CA LEU A 126 -2.49 -11.21 -5.18
C LEU A 126 -2.96 -10.00 -6.00
N ARG A 127 -4.15 -9.50 -5.69
CA ARG A 127 -4.80 -8.41 -6.44
C ARG A 127 -4.55 -7.08 -5.73
N CYS A 128 -4.19 -6.06 -6.49
CA CYS A 128 -4.23 -4.68 -6.05
C CYS A 128 -5.35 -3.96 -6.79
N ASN A 129 -6.33 -3.45 -6.06
CA ASN A 129 -7.49 -2.80 -6.66
C ASN A 129 -7.14 -1.38 -7.13
N THR A 130 -7.98 -0.86 -8.02
CA THR A 130 -7.90 0.52 -8.51
C THR A 130 -7.85 1.51 -7.34
N PRO A 131 -7.06 2.60 -7.42
CA PRO A 131 -7.03 3.62 -6.39
C PRO A 131 -8.41 4.19 -6.06
N ILE A 132 -8.66 4.32 -4.77
CA ILE A 132 -9.85 4.93 -4.19
C ILE A 132 -9.42 6.26 -3.59
N GLN A 133 -10.08 7.32 -4.00
CA GLN A 133 -9.89 8.63 -3.38
C GLN A 133 -10.62 8.65 -2.03
N PRO A 134 -9.93 8.99 -0.92
CA PRO A 134 -10.64 9.22 0.33
C PRO A 134 -11.57 10.42 0.17
N GLY A 135 -12.88 10.18 0.20
CA GLY A 135 -13.90 11.23 0.14
C GLY A 135 -14.29 11.77 1.53
N ASN A 136 -15.27 12.66 1.56
CA ASN A 136 -15.79 13.28 2.79
C ASN A 136 -16.58 12.32 3.71
N HIS A 137 -16.79 11.08 3.29
CA HIS A 137 -17.61 10.09 4.00
C HIS A 137 -16.79 8.84 4.35
N PRO A 138 -15.91 8.91 5.38
CA PRO A 138 -15.03 7.81 5.75
C PRO A 138 -15.77 6.56 6.23
N SER A 139 -16.98 6.72 6.79
CA SER A 139 -17.85 5.59 7.16
C SER A 139 -18.28 4.75 5.95
N ARG A 140 -18.72 5.39 4.86
CA ARG A 140 -19.10 4.68 3.62
C ARG A 140 -17.89 3.97 3.00
N LEU A 141 -16.74 4.62 3.04
CA LEU A 141 -15.49 4.02 2.57
C LEU A 141 -15.11 2.81 3.40
N ARG A 142 -15.22 2.89 4.73
CA ARG A 142 -15.02 1.74 5.63
C ARG A 142 -15.92 0.57 5.25
N ASP A 143 -17.22 0.79 5.07
CA ASP A 143 -18.17 -0.27 4.73
C ASP A 143 -17.82 -0.93 3.38
N TYR A 144 -17.40 -0.12 2.41
CA TYR A 144 -16.90 -0.61 1.13
C TYR A 144 -15.63 -1.46 1.30
N VAL A 145 -14.64 -0.98 2.05
CA VAL A 145 -13.38 -1.71 2.29
C VAL A 145 -13.63 -3.03 2.99
N VAL A 146 -14.46 -3.05 4.03
CA VAL A 146 -14.84 -4.27 4.76
C VAL A 146 -15.48 -5.28 3.80
N ARG A 147 -16.41 -4.84 2.96
CA ARG A 147 -17.06 -5.72 1.99
C ARG A 147 -16.08 -6.31 0.99
N MET A 148 -15.14 -5.51 0.50
CA MET A 148 -14.17 -5.97 -0.47
C MET A 148 -13.20 -6.98 0.18
N LEU A 149 -12.64 -6.67 1.34
CA LEU A 149 -11.59 -7.48 1.98
C LEU A 149 -12.10 -8.76 2.68
N HIS A 150 -13.42 -8.95 2.81
CA HIS A 150 -14.05 -10.17 3.35
C HIS A 150 -14.58 -11.13 2.27
N GLN A 151 -14.35 -10.85 0.98
CA GLN A 151 -14.66 -11.78 -0.11
C GLN A 151 -13.55 -12.81 -0.31
#